data_AF-A0A091I3L3-F1
#
_entry.id   AF-A0A091I3L3-F1
#
_cell.length_a   1.000
_cell.length_b   1.000
_cell.length_c   1.000
_cell.angle_alpha   90.00
_cell.angle_beta   90.00
_cell.angle_gamma   90.00
#
_symmetry.space_group_name_H-M   'P 1'
#
loop_
_entity.id
_entity.type
_entity.pdbx_description
1 polymer ?
#
loop_
_entity_poly.entity_id
_entity_poly.type
_entity_poly.pdbx_seq_one_letter_code
_entity_poly.pdbx_strand_id
1 'polypeptide(L)'
;RGRAGWEEIGAPTGNPAVVLRLLDTSSLASVRAFTRDLLREEKRLDLLVNNAAVTGLPFTITPEGLEETFTTNYLGPFLLTNLLLG
;
A
#
# COMPACT_ATOMS: atom_id res chain seq x y z
N ARG A 1 2.68 -11.97 -5.24
CA ARG A 1 1.46 -11.61 -6.00
C ARG A 1 1.66 -10.36 -6.85
N GLY A 2 2.29 -9.29 -6.35
CA GLY A 2 2.49 -8.03 -7.12
C GLY A 2 3.18 -8.16 -8.49
N ARG A 3 4.18 -9.05 -8.64
CA ARG A 3 4.87 -9.26 -9.93
C ARG A 3 3.94 -9.70 -11.07
N ALA A 4 3.03 -10.64 -10.79
CA ALA A 4 2.11 -11.14 -11.81
C ALA A 4 1.17 -10.05 -12.31
N GLY A 5 0.62 -9.22 -11.41
CA GLY A 5 -0.23 -8.10 -11.80
C GLY A 5 0.52 -7.00 -12.56
N TRP A 6 1.80 -6.76 -12.21
CA TRP A 6 2.66 -5.85 -12.97
C TRP A 6 2.91 -6.36 -14.39
N GLU A 7 3.16 -7.66 -14.57
CA GLU A 7 3.34 -8.28 -15.90
C GLU A 7 2.05 -8.24 -16.72
N GLU A 8 0.89 -8.52 -16.11
CA GLU A 8 -0.43 -8.50 -16.74
C GLU A 8 -0.80 -7.13 -17.30
N ILE A 9 -0.40 -6.04 -16.63
CA ILE A 9 -0.66 -4.67 -17.09
C ILE A 9 0.47 -4.20 -18.02
N GLY A 10 1.73 -4.45 -17.65
CA GLY A 10 2.91 -3.90 -18.34
C GLY A 10 3.13 -4.52 -19.72
N ALA A 11 3.04 -5.85 -19.86
CA ALA A 11 3.31 -6.52 -21.12
C ALA A 11 2.35 -6.14 -22.27
N PRO A 12 1.02 -6.11 -22.08
CA PRO A 12 0.10 -5.75 -23.17
C PRO A 12 0.06 -4.25 -23.46
N THR A 13 0.35 -3.39 -22.48
CA THR A 13 0.31 -1.93 -22.68
C THR A 13 1.63 -1.36 -23.21
N GLY A 14 2.76 -2.04 -22.97
CA GLY A 14 4.09 -1.50 -23.26
C GLY A 14 4.42 -0.22 -22.50
N ASN A 15 3.62 0.13 -21.47
CA ASN A 15 3.75 1.41 -20.77
C ASN A 15 4.89 1.34 -19.74
N PRO A 16 5.99 2.07 -19.93
CA PRO A 16 7.13 2.05 -19.01
C PRO A 16 6.83 2.72 -17.67
N ALA A 17 5.71 3.45 -17.55
CA ALA A 17 5.29 4.12 -16.32
C ALA A 17 4.51 3.20 -15.36
N VAL A 18 4.33 1.91 -15.68
CA VAL A 18 3.80 0.95 -14.73
C VAL A 18 4.91 0.54 -13.77
N VAL A 19 4.79 0.94 -12.52
CA VAL A 19 5.85 0.78 -11.52
C VAL A 19 5.35 -0.08 -10.36
N LEU A 20 6.13 -1.10 -9.98
CA LEU A 20 5.87 -1.91 -8.80
C LEU A 20 6.69 -1.42 -7.61
N ARG A 21 6.04 -1.27 -6.45
CA ARG A 21 6.63 -0.93 -5.16
C ARG A 21 6.04 -1.83 -4.07
N LEU A 22 6.78 -2.03 -2.97
CA LEU A 22 6.33 -2.83 -1.84
C LEU A 22 5.60 -1.96 -0.82
N LEU A 23 4.43 -2.44 -0.38
CA LEU A 23 3.63 -1.83 0.68
C LEU A 23 2.86 -2.93 1.40
N ASP A 24 3.03 -3.00 2.71
CA ASP A 24 2.21 -3.83 3.61
C ASP A 24 1.33 -2.91 4.46
N THR A 25 0.01 -2.93 4.23
CA THR A 25 -0.93 -2.10 4.99
C THR A 25 -1.24 -2.65 6.38
N SER A 26 -0.80 -3.87 6.70
CA SER A 26 -0.88 -4.43 8.06
C SER A 26 0.25 -3.94 8.97
N SER A 27 1.31 -3.32 8.42
CA SER A 27 2.41 -2.74 9.19
C SER A 27 2.53 -1.23 8.99
N LEU A 28 2.32 -0.47 10.07
CA LEU A 28 2.44 0.99 10.02
C LEU A 28 3.88 1.44 9.72
N ALA A 29 4.87 0.62 10.06
CA ALA A 29 6.26 0.86 9.70
C ALA A 29 6.47 0.75 8.18
N SER A 30 5.88 -0.26 7.53
CA SER A 30 5.90 -0.38 6.07
C SER A 30 5.22 0.80 5.39
N VAL A 31 4.07 1.26 5.91
CA VAL A 31 3.37 2.43 5.37
C VAL A 31 4.25 3.68 5.40
N ARG A 32 4.89 3.97 6.55
CA ARG A 32 5.79 5.13 6.68
C ARG A 32 7.00 5.03 5.75
N ALA A 33 7.59 3.85 5.62
CA ALA A 33 8.73 3.64 4.73
C ALA A 33 8.33 3.88 3.27
N PHE A 34 7.21 3.29 2.83
CA PHE A 34 6.67 3.48 1.49
C PHE A 34 6.39 4.96 1.19
N THR A 35 5.66 5.67 2.06
CA THR A 35 5.32 7.08 1.82
C THR A 35 6.56 7.97 1.75
N ARG A 36 7.55 7.74 2.64
CA ARG A 36 8.81 8.48 2.60
C ARG A 36 9.52 8.31 1.26
N ASP A 37 9.59 7.09 0.75
CA ASP A 37 10.31 6.81 -0.50
C ASP A 37 9.51 7.33 -1.71
N LEU A 38 8.18 7.18 -1.71
CA LEU A 38 7.31 7.74 -2.75
C LEU A 38 7.43 9.27 -2.85
N LEU A 39 7.39 9.99 -1.73
CA LEU A 39 7.49 11.46 -1.72
C LEU A 39 8.90 11.98 -2.11
N ARG A 40 9.92 11.11 -2.06
CA ARG A 40 11.27 11.44 -2.56
C ARG A 40 11.39 11.23 -4.07
N GLU A 41 10.73 10.21 -4.59
CA GLU A 41 10.80 9.80 -5.99
C GLU A 41 9.82 10.59 -6.88
N GLU A 42 8.61 10.84 -6.37
CA GLU A 42 7.50 11.40 -7.14
C GLU A 42 7.17 12.83 -6.69
N LYS A 43 7.03 13.74 -7.67
CA LYS A 43 6.78 15.16 -7.41
C LYS A 43 5.30 15.48 -7.16
N ARG A 44 4.39 14.62 -7.60
CA ARG A 44 2.94 14.85 -7.54
C ARG A 44 2.19 13.53 -7.48
N LEU A 45 1.14 13.48 -6.66
CA LEU A 45 0.17 12.38 -6.61
C LEU A 45 -1.21 12.92 -6.97
N ASP A 46 -1.75 12.48 -8.11
CA ASP A 46 -3.07 12.94 -8.59
C ASP A 46 -4.24 12.10 -8.05
N LEU A 47 -4.01 10.80 -7.83
CA LEU A 47 -5.03 9.85 -7.39
C LEU A 47 -4.43 8.80 -6.47
N LEU A 48 -5.11 8.52 -5.35
CA LEU A 48 -4.85 7.40 -4.47
C LEU A 48 -6.05 6.46 -4.47
N VAL A 49 -5.82 5.17 -4.72
CA VAL A 49 -6.87 4.13 -4.66
C VAL A 49 -6.59 3.18 -3.51
N ASN A 50 -7.30 3.35 -2.40
CA ASN A 50 -7.25 2.45 -1.25
C ASN A 50 -8.09 1.19 -1.52
N ASN A 51 -7.52 0.22 -2.25
CA ASN A 51 -8.20 -1.02 -2.64
C ASN A 51 -7.79 -2.26 -1.81
N ALA A 52 -6.64 -2.21 -1.13
CA ALA A 52 -6.15 -3.36 -0.37
C ALA A 52 -7.08 -3.66 0.82
N ALA A 53 -7.55 -4.90 0.92
CA ALA A 53 -8.36 -5.37 2.02
C ALA A 53 -8.19 -6.88 2.23
N VAL A 54 -8.40 -7.32 3.48
CA VAL A 54 -8.48 -8.73 3.89
C VAL A 54 -9.82 -8.98 4.58
N THR A 55 -10.33 -10.21 4.49
CA THR A 55 -11.55 -10.65 5.16
C THR A 55 -11.45 -12.13 5.52
N GLY A 56 -12.16 -12.57 6.56
CA GLY A 56 -12.19 -13.97 6.99
C GLY A 56 -10.89 -14.47 7.61
N LEU A 57 -9.99 -13.57 8.04
CA LEU A 57 -8.81 -13.95 8.81
C LEU A 57 -9.22 -14.32 10.26
N PRO A 58 -8.52 -15.27 10.90
CA PRO A 58 -8.60 -15.43 12.35
C PRO A 58 -8.24 -14.12 13.05
N PHE A 59 -8.77 -13.92 14.26
CA PHE A 59 -8.38 -12.80 15.09
C PHE A 59 -6.88 -12.89 15.42
N THR A 60 -6.12 -11.90 14.96
CA THR A 60 -4.67 -11.83 15.13
C THR A 60 -4.29 -10.41 15.54
N ILE A 61 -3.25 -10.30 16.36
CA ILE A 61 -2.67 -9.02 16.76
C ILE A 61 -1.34 -8.83 16.04
N THR A 62 -1.15 -7.69 15.38
CA THR A 62 0.11 -7.32 14.72
C THR A 62 1.22 -7.08 15.74
N PRO A 63 2.50 -7.08 15.34
CA PRO A 63 3.61 -6.73 16.24
C PRO A 63 3.45 -5.37 16.95
N GLU A 64 2.69 -4.45 16.35
CA GLU A 64 2.37 -3.13 16.89
C GLU A 64 1.18 -3.12 17.89
N GLY A 65 0.58 -4.28 18.20
CA GLY A 65 -0.47 -4.40 19.21
C GLY A 65 -1.88 -4.06 18.70
N LEU A 66 -2.10 -4.09 17.38
CA LEU A 66 -3.38 -3.76 16.74
C LEU A 66 -4.02 -5.00 16.12
N GLU A 67 -5.34 -5.03 15.99
CA GLU A 67 -6.02 -6.15 15.29
C GLU A 67 -5.70 -6.11 13.80
N GLU A 68 -5.36 -7.25 13.20
CA GLU A 68 -4.80 -7.36 11.86
C GLU A 68 -5.76 -6.86 10.76
N THR A 69 -7.04 -7.23 10.83
CA THR A 69 -8.05 -6.82 9.85
C THR A 69 -8.28 -5.31 9.90
N PHE A 70 -8.41 -4.75 11.10
CA PHE A 70 -8.55 -3.33 11.35
C PHE A 70 -7.32 -2.55 10.90
N THR A 71 -6.13 -3.10 11.15
CA THR A 71 -4.88 -2.47 10.71
C THR A 71 -4.79 -2.45 9.20
N THR A 72 -5.02 -3.60 8.55
CA THR A 72 -4.91 -3.79 7.10
C THR A 72 -5.93 -2.96 6.32
N ASN A 73 -7.19 -2.97 6.76
CA ASN A 73 -8.30 -2.40 6.01
C ASN A 73 -8.58 -0.94 6.35
N TYR A 74 -8.20 -0.48 7.55
CA TYR A 74 -8.52 0.86 8.03
C TYR A 74 -7.29 1.67 8.44
N LEU A 75 -6.52 1.25 9.44
CA LEU A 75 -5.44 2.09 9.98
C LEU A 75 -4.29 2.31 8.98
N GLY A 76 -3.90 1.28 8.23
CA GLY A 76 -2.89 1.38 7.18
C GLY A 76 -3.29 2.38 6.09
N PRO A 77 -4.45 2.20 5.42
CA PRO A 77 -4.98 3.17 4.46
C PRO A 77 -5.19 4.57 5.03
N PHE A 78 -5.69 4.69 6.27
CA PHE A 78 -5.84 5.98 6.95
C PHE A 78 -4.49 6.68 7.12
N LEU A 79 -3.48 5.98 7.66
CA LEU A 79 -2.14 6.53 7.84
C LEU A 79 -1.50 6.89 6.49
N LEU A 80 -1.58 6.01 5.50
CA LEU A 80 -1.06 6.24 4.15
C LEU A 80 -1.63 7.53 3.56
N THR A 81 -2.95 7.69 3.62
CA THR A 81 -3.64 8.87 3.09
C THR A 81 -3.19 10.14 3.81
N ASN A 82 -3.14 10.13 5.15
CA ASN A 82 -2.71 11.29 5.93
C ASN A 82 -1.24 11.68 5.66
N LEU A 83 -0.34 10.71 5.52
CA LEU A 83 1.07 10.99 5.22
C LEU A 83 1.28 11.54 3.81
N LEU A 84 0.40 11.20 2.87
CA LEU A 84 0.46 11.70 1.49
C LEU A 84 -0.22 13.06 1.29
N LEU A 85 -1.15 13.43 2.18
CA LEU A 85 -1.88 14.70 2.08
C LEU A 85 -1.07 15.91 2.56
N GLY A 86 -0.18 15.74 3.55
CA GLY A 86 0.69 16.81 4.05
C GLY A 86 -0.07 17.98 4.66
#